data_AF-A0A226DQ18-F1
#
_entry.id   AF-A0A226DQ18-F1
#
_cell.length_a   1.000
_cell.length_b   1.000
_cell.length_c   1.000
_cell.angle_alpha   90.00
_cell.angle_beta   90.00
_cell.angle_gamma   90.00
#
_symmetry.space_group_name_H-M   'P 1'
#
loop_
_entity.id
_entity.type
_entity.pdbx_description
1 polymer ?
#
loop_
_entity_poly.entity_id
_entity_poly.type
_entity_poly.pdbx_seq_one_letter_code
_entity_poly.pdbx_strand_id
1 'polypeptide(L)'
;MVAVHSLWSYQNSQCDAKKYEPEMSSRFDSCPILSLSVKHNFTLVDISQQPYGNFYEIETKLILNPTWIDDIAHGQLSNYEVRWSNIQFILITPFPTALTGVRAFLSPFNETVWTILIIFCVVITLIIVVSDTEMGGVVKFMMEFLNVASILLGQVNGDCFLMFHSKKWVAVPILTVWFLGGRYLTMDNLYVGSIYSFLSAVTPPKLPDTLKTLVDSDIPVITVSRTAKLSPIIKTLHIPEYIELYKENESFTKLLEKLNNKLFFTDKMSRFDWMSTVFGNIEQSKSPLLQNGGFESTKTWGVMDQRQTLMAFTLYVKWSGDRKVIHAKDGTTPFSTISFTGGSKTFLSPIFQKGFEQLSSFGLTEIPH
;
A
#
# COMPACT_ATOMS: atom_id res chain seq x y z
N MET A 1 -31.20 -25.50 -21.60
CA MET A 1 -31.06 -24.68 -20.38
C MET A 1 -29.71 -24.96 -19.77
N VAL A 2 -28.96 -23.90 -19.50
CA VAL A 2 -27.63 -23.96 -18.88
C VAL A 2 -27.74 -23.35 -17.49
N ALA A 3 -27.46 -24.13 -16.45
CA ALA A 3 -27.47 -23.68 -15.08
C ALA A 3 -26.20 -22.92 -14.72
N VAL A 4 -26.38 -21.85 -13.96
CA VAL A 4 -25.32 -21.02 -13.38
C VAL A 4 -25.66 -20.72 -11.91
N HIS A 5 -24.65 -20.54 -11.06
CA HIS A 5 -24.84 -20.33 -9.61
C HIS A 5 -25.51 -19.00 -9.21
N SER A 6 -25.57 -18.02 -10.11
CA SER A 6 -26.18 -16.72 -9.80
C SER A 6 -26.61 -16.00 -11.06
N LEU A 7 -27.90 -16.09 -11.41
CA LEU A 7 -28.46 -15.43 -12.60
C LEU A 7 -28.40 -13.90 -12.49
N TRP A 8 -28.52 -13.38 -11.26
CA TRP A 8 -28.44 -11.95 -10.96
C TRP A 8 -27.11 -11.32 -11.42
N SER A 9 -26.02 -12.09 -11.37
CA SER A 9 -24.71 -11.64 -11.84
C SER A 9 -24.69 -11.35 -13.35
N TYR A 10 -25.54 -12.04 -14.11
CA TYR A 10 -25.60 -11.96 -15.57
C TYR A 10 -26.61 -10.92 -16.06
N GLN A 11 -27.74 -10.75 -15.36
CA GLN A 11 -28.75 -9.76 -15.74
C GLN A 11 -28.23 -8.32 -15.65
N ASN A 12 -27.31 -8.07 -14.72
CA ASN A 12 -26.73 -6.76 -14.48
C ASN A 12 -25.37 -6.55 -15.14
N SER A 13 -24.84 -7.51 -15.91
CA SER A 13 -23.54 -7.36 -16.55
C SER A 13 -23.68 -6.78 -17.95
N GLN A 14 -23.03 -5.65 -18.19
CA GLN A 14 -22.95 -5.06 -19.51
C GLN A 14 -21.72 -5.59 -20.27
N CYS A 15 -21.98 -6.45 -21.24
CA CYS A 15 -20.93 -7.12 -22.02
C CYS A 15 -20.70 -6.48 -23.40
N ASP A 16 -21.50 -5.48 -23.77
CA ASP A 16 -21.32 -4.69 -24.97
C ASP A 16 -20.44 -3.48 -24.66
N ALA A 17 -19.19 -3.50 -25.13
CA ALA A 17 -18.25 -2.39 -24.95
C ALA A 17 -18.71 -1.08 -25.60
N LYS A 18 -19.68 -1.09 -26.53
CA LYS A 18 -20.16 0.11 -27.24
C LYS A 18 -21.10 0.98 -26.42
N LYS A 19 -21.75 0.43 -25.41
CA LYS A 19 -22.62 1.15 -24.48
C LYS A 19 -22.06 0.86 -23.09
N TYR A 20 -21.22 1.75 -22.57
CA TYR A 20 -20.69 1.58 -21.22
C TYR A 20 -21.48 2.45 -20.24
N GLU A 21 -22.19 1.81 -19.33
CA GLU A 21 -22.89 2.38 -18.19
C GLU A 21 -22.11 2.02 -16.91
N PRO A 22 -21.49 3.00 -16.24
CA PRO A 22 -20.60 2.76 -15.10
C PRO A 22 -21.31 2.11 -13.90
N GLU A 23 -22.64 2.21 -13.80
CA GLU A 23 -23.43 1.60 -12.72
C GLU A 23 -23.63 0.08 -12.90
N MET A 24 -23.51 -0.45 -14.13
CA MET A 24 -23.72 -1.87 -14.46
C MET A 24 -22.41 -2.67 -14.67
N SER A 25 -21.23 -2.03 -14.68
CA SER A 25 -20.03 -2.60 -15.30
C SER A 25 -19.13 -3.49 -14.43
N SER A 26 -19.53 -3.87 -13.21
CA SER A 26 -18.57 -4.48 -12.26
C SER A 26 -18.26 -5.98 -12.46
N ARG A 27 -18.92 -6.70 -13.39
CA ARG A 27 -18.83 -8.17 -13.51
C ARG A 27 -18.55 -8.70 -14.91
N PHE A 28 -17.42 -8.29 -15.50
CA PHE A 28 -16.96 -8.83 -16.80
C PHE A 28 -16.75 -10.35 -16.82
N ASP A 29 -16.56 -10.99 -15.68
CA ASP A 29 -16.37 -12.45 -15.60
C ASP A 29 -17.60 -13.25 -16.06
N SER A 30 -18.78 -12.62 -16.07
CA SER A 30 -20.03 -13.21 -16.55
C SER A 30 -20.20 -13.11 -18.08
N CYS A 31 -19.40 -12.27 -18.73
CA CYS A 31 -19.56 -11.96 -20.16
C CYS A 31 -19.26 -13.11 -21.12
N PRO A 32 -18.27 -13.99 -20.85
CA PRO A 32 -18.04 -15.14 -21.72
C PRO A 32 -19.29 -16.03 -21.85
N ILE A 33 -19.94 -16.33 -20.73
CA ILE A 33 -21.13 -17.18 -20.69
C ILE A 33 -22.32 -16.51 -21.38
N LEU A 34 -22.53 -15.20 -21.20
CA LEU A 34 -23.58 -14.45 -21.90
C LEU A 34 -23.33 -14.38 -23.41
N SER A 35 -22.09 -14.20 -23.83
CA SER A 35 -21.74 -14.21 -25.25
C SER A 35 -22.01 -15.58 -25.88
N LEU A 36 -21.70 -16.66 -25.15
CA LEU A 36 -22.04 -18.01 -25.59
C LEU A 36 -23.54 -18.27 -25.60
N SER A 37 -24.30 -17.72 -24.63
CA SER A 37 -25.75 -17.89 -24.56
C SER A 37 -26.45 -17.25 -25.75
N VAL A 38 -26.02 -16.05 -26.15
CA VAL A 38 -26.51 -15.37 -27.36
C VAL A 38 -26.09 -16.13 -28.62
N LYS A 39 -24.81 -16.52 -28.73
CA LYS A 39 -24.26 -17.19 -29.92
C LYS A 39 -24.91 -18.55 -30.20
N HIS A 40 -25.20 -19.32 -29.15
CA HIS A 40 -25.75 -20.67 -29.24
C HIS A 40 -27.24 -20.74 -28.89
N ASN A 41 -27.88 -19.58 -28.70
CA ASN A 41 -29.32 -19.43 -28.43
C ASN A 41 -29.82 -20.34 -27.28
N PHE A 42 -29.13 -20.31 -26.14
CA PHE A 42 -29.56 -21.02 -24.94
C PHE A 42 -29.93 -20.07 -23.80
N THR A 43 -30.86 -20.51 -22.95
CA THR A 43 -31.28 -19.77 -21.76
C THR A 43 -30.43 -20.15 -20.55
N LEU A 44 -29.98 -19.13 -19.82
CA LEU A 44 -29.35 -19.26 -18.51
C LEU A 44 -30.42 -19.41 -17.43
N VAL A 45 -30.26 -20.38 -16.54
CA VAL A 45 -31.15 -20.59 -15.39
C VAL A 45 -30.35 -20.56 -14.10
N ASP A 46 -30.93 -20.02 -13.04
CA ASP A 46 -30.31 -20.04 -11.72
C ASP A 46 -30.43 -21.45 -11.12
N ILE A 47 -29.30 -22.05 -10.73
CA ILE A 47 -29.29 -23.39 -10.15
C ILE A 47 -30.10 -23.48 -8.86
N SER A 48 -30.19 -22.38 -8.11
CA SER A 48 -30.96 -22.32 -6.87
C SER A 48 -32.48 -22.36 -7.10
N GLN A 49 -32.94 -21.92 -8.27
CA GLN A 49 -34.36 -21.88 -8.61
C GLN A 49 -34.86 -23.17 -9.29
N GLN A 50 -33.97 -23.85 -10.03
CA GLN A 50 -34.29 -25.07 -10.75
C GLN A 50 -33.20 -26.13 -10.54
N PRO A 51 -33.21 -26.82 -9.40
CA PRO A 51 -32.23 -27.88 -9.11
C PRO A 51 -32.38 -29.12 -10.01
N TYR A 52 -33.52 -29.27 -10.69
CA TYR A 52 -33.81 -30.38 -11.58
C TYR A 52 -34.23 -29.85 -12.95
N GLY A 53 -33.56 -30.31 -14.02
CA GLY A 53 -33.90 -29.99 -15.42
C GLY A 53 -32.89 -29.14 -16.18
N ASN A 54 -31.73 -28.83 -15.59
CA ASN A 54 -30.61 -28.27 -16.32
C ASN A 54 -29.97 -29.34 -17.23
N PHE A 55 -29.70 -28.98 -18.49
CA PHE A 55 -29.00 -29.87 -19.43
C PHE A 55 -27.48 -29.79 -19.26
N TYR A 56 -27.03 -28.71 -18.65
CA TYR A 56 -25.63 -28.36 -18.57
C TYR A 56 -25.42 -27.42 -17.38
N GLU A 57 -24.35 -27.63 -16.61
CA GLU A 57 -23.96 -26.76 -15.50
C GLU A 57 -22.60 -26.15 -15.80
N ILE A 58 -22.51 -24.82 -15.66
CA ILE A 58 -21.25 -24.08 -15.78
C ILE A 58 -20.97 -23.38 -14.47
N GLU A 59 -19.80 -23.67 -13.92
CA GLU A 59 -19.26 -23.02 -12.75
C GLU A 59 -18.04 -22.17 -13.14
N THR A 60 -18.03 -20.93 -12.69
CA THR A 60 -16.92 -19.99 -12.92
C THR A 60 -16.15 -19.76 -11.64
N LYS A 61 -14.85 -19.45 -11.77
CA LYS A 61 -13.96 -19.10 -10.65
C LYS A 61 -13.88 -20.20 -9.58
N LEU A 62 -13.97 -21.47 -9.99
CA LEU A 62 -13.72 -22.58 -9.09
C LEU A 62 -12.26 -22.57 -8.68
N ILE A 63 -12.00 -22.44 -7.39
CA ILE A 63 -10.65 -22.57 -6.85
C ILE A 63 -10.29 -24.05 -6.91
N LEU A 64 -9.17 -24.35 -7.58
CA LEU A 64 -8.71 -25.72 -7.71
C LEU A 64 -8.45 -26.30 -6.31
N ASN A 65 -9.06 -27.44 -6.04
CA ASN A 65 -8.87 -28.22 -4.82
C ASN A 65 -8.71 -29.70 -5.21
N PRO A 66 -8.28 -30.58 -4.28
CA PRO A 66 -8.07 -31.98 -4.59
C PRO A 66 -9.29 -32.69 -5.18
N THR A 67 -10.50 -32.39 -4.67
CA THR A 67 -11.74 -33.00 -5.18
C THR A 67 -12.01 -32.65 -6.64
N TRP A 68 -11.79 -31.38 -7.03
CA TRP A 68 -11.96 -30.96 -8.41
C TRP A 68 -10.91 -31.56 -9.33
N ILE A 69 -9.68 -31.77 -8.84
CA ILE A 69 -8.63 -32.45 -9.61
C ILE A 69 -9.07 -33.89 -9.90
N ASP A 70 -9.62 -34.60 -8.91
CA ASP A 70 -10.16 -35.94 -9.10
C ASP A 70 -11.33 -35.94 -10.09
N ASP A 71 -12.27 -35.00 -9.99
CA ASP A 71 -13.41 -34.90 -10.91
C ASP A 71 -12.98 -34.63 -12.36
N ILE A 72 -11.95 -33.79 -12.55
CA ILE A 72 -11.34 -33.53 -13.86
C ILE A 72 -10.63 -34.79 -14.38
N ALA A 73 -9.85 -35.47 -13.54
CA ALA A 73 -9.10 -36.68 -13.91
C ALA A 73 -10.02 -37.84 -14.32
N HIS A 74 -11.16 -38.00 -13.65
CA HIS A 74 -12.18 -39.00 -13.99
C HIS A 74 -13.08 -38.56 -15.17
N GLY A 75 -12.86 -37.35 -15.71
CA GLY A 75 -13.65 -36.82 -16.82
C GLY A 75 -15.10 -36.52 -16.46
N GLN A 76 -15.41 -36.28 -15.19
CA GLN A 76 -16.74 -35.81 -14.78
C GLN A 76 -16.91 -34.33 -15.10
N LEU A 77 -15.81 -33.58 -15.03
CA LEU A 77 -15.75 -32.15 -15.29
C LEU A 77 -14.89 -31.85 -16.52
N SER A 78 -15.37 -30.96 -17.39
CA SER A 78 -14.57 -30.37 -18.46
C SER A 78 -14.04 -29.01 -18.00
N ASN A 79 -12.74 -28.78 -18.14
CA ASN A 79 -12.11 -27.49 -17.90
C ASN A 79 -12.12 -26.66 -19.18
N TYR A 80 -12.62 -25.44 -19.10
CA TYR A 80 -12.71 -24.51 -20.22
C TYR A 80 -11.65 -23.42 -20.18
N GLU A 81 -11.33 -22.98 -18.98
CA GLU A 81 -10.38 -21.90 -18.77
C GLU A 81 -9.66 -22.15 -17.46
N VAL A 82 -8.33 -22.00 -17.45
CA VAL A 82 -7.52 -22.06 -16.23
C VAL A 82 -6.84 -20.72 -16.06
N ARG A 83 -7.06 -20.09 -14.91
CA ARG A 83 -6.50 -18.79 -14.54
C ARG A 83 -5.57 -18.96 -13.35
N TRP A 84 -4.33 -18.54 -13.56
CA TRP A 84 -3.35 -18.41 -12.50
C TRP A 84 -3.39 -16.98 -11.94
N SER A 85 -3.71 -16.85 -10.65
CA SER A 85 -3.78 -15.54 -9.98
C SER A 85 -2.77 -15.48 -8.83
N ASN A 86 -1.78 -14.60 -8.96
CA ASN A 86 -0.87 -14.32 -7.87
C ASN A 86 -1.56 -13.45 -6.81
N ILE A 87 -1.33 -13.78 -5.55
CA ILE A 87 -1.73 -12.94 -4.43
C ILE A 87 -0.63 -11.91 -4.21
N GLN A 88 -1.04 -10.67 -4.10
CA GLN A 88 -0.16 -9.53 -3.87
C GLN A 88 -0.62 -8.79 -2.62
N PHE A 89 0.15 -7.80 -2.19
CA PHE A 89 -0.33 -6.84 -1.21
C PHE A 89 -0.05 -5.41 -1.63
N ILE A 90 -0.96 -4.52 -1.25
CA ILE A 90 -0.83 -3.08 -1.37
C ILE A 90 -0.92 -2.47 0.02
N LEU A 91 -0.31 -1.29 0.19
CA LEU A 91 -0.38 -0.50 1.39
C LEU A 91 -1.15 0.78 1.10
N ILE A 92 -2.02 1.13 2.03
CA ILE A 92 -2.83 2.34 1.97
C ILE A 92 -2.43 3.18 3.14
N THR A 93 -1.89 4.35 2.84
CA THR A 93 -1.34 5.28 3.83
C THR A 93 -2.03 6.63 3.68
N PRO A 94 -2.18 7.41 4.76
CA PRO A 94 -2.46 8.83 4.62
C PRO A 94 -1.42 9.48 3.70
N PHE A 95 -1.82 10.54 2.99
CA PHE A 95 -0.84 11.37 2.28
C PHE A 95 0.19 11.87 3.28
N PRO A 96 1.49 11.74 2.94
CA PRO A 96 2.52 12.23 3.83
C PRO A 96 2.32 13.73 4.02
N THR A 97 2.16 14.13 5.28
CA THR A 97 2.06 15.54 5.65
C THR A 97 3.47 16.12 5.70
N ALA A 98 3.59 17.41 5.35
CA ALA A 98 4.84 18.13 5.58
C ALA A 98 5.26 17.95 7.05
N LEU A 99 6.56 17.79 7.29
CA LEU A 99 7.07 17.65 8.64
C LEU A 99 6.66 18.87 9.47
N THR A 100 5.86 18.65 10.50
CA THR A 100 5.40 19.69 11.41
C THR A 100 6.28 19.74 12.66
N GLY A 101 6.39 20.93 13.24
CA GLY A 101 7.07 21.16 14.52
C GLY A 101 8.57 21.41 14.44
N VAL A 102 9.20 21.50 15.61
CA VAL A 102 10.61 21.93 15.79
C VAL A 102 11.59 21.00 15.06
N ARG A 103 11.26 19.71 14.94
CA ARG A 103 12.10 18.73 14.25
C ARG A 103 12.30 19.07 12.77
N ALA A 104 11.33 19.71 12.13
CA ALA A 104 11.44 20.14 10.74
C ALA A 104 12.54 21.19 10.56
N PHE A 105 12.74 22.07 11.55
CA PHE A 105 13.81 23.08 11.53
C PHE A 105 15.19 22.48 11.75
N LEU A 106 15.32 21.40 12.52
CA LEU A 106 16.62 20.77 12.78
C LEU A 106 17.03 19.76 11.71
N SER A 107 16.08 19.20 10.95
CA SER A 107 16.31 18.19 9.91
C SER A 107 17.13 18.57 8.68
N PRO A 108 17.29 19.85 8.27
CA PRO A 108 18.04 20.21 7.06
C PRO A 108 19.53 19.85 7.15
N PHE A 109 20.08 19.85 8.36
CA PHE A 109 21.45 19.44 8.63
C PHE A 109 21.48 18.17 9.46
N ASN A 110 22.47 17.33 9.20
CA ASN A 110 22.72 16.16 10.03
C ASN A 110 23.33 16.58 11.38
N GLU A 111 23.30 15.66 12.34
CA GLU A 111 23.89 15.85 13.66
C GLU A 111 25.37 16.27 13.59
N THR A 112 26.11 15.74 12.61
CA THR A 112 27.52 16.06 12.39
C THR A 112 27.73 17.53 12.04
N VAL A 113 26.96 18.10 11.11
CA VAL A 113 27.07 19.51 10.70
C VAL A 113 26.70 20.42 11.87
N TRP A 114 25.63 20.11 12.61
CA TRP A 114 25.27 20.86 13.81
C TRP A 114 26.39 20.84 14.86
N THR A 115 26.97 19.67 15.10
CA THR A 115 28.09 19.51 16.05
C THR A 115 29.31 20.31 15.61
N ILE A 116 29.66 20.26 14.32
CA ILE A 116 30.76 21.03 13.75
C ILE A 116 30.50 22.54 13.92
N LEU A 117 29.29 23.02 13.63
CA LEU A 117 28.93 24.44 13.81
C LEU A 117 29.07 24.87 15.28
N ILE A 118 28.61 24.06 16.22
CA ILE A 118 28.74 24.33 17.66
C ILE A 118 30.22 24.35 18.08
N ILE A 119 31.02 23.40 17.59
CA ILE A 119 32.47 23.37 17.86
C ILE A 119 33.13 24.64 17.32
N PHE A 120 32.79 25.09 16.11
CA PHE A 120 33.31 26.34 15.57
C PHE A 120 32.88 27.56 16.41
N CYS A 121 31.64 27.62 16.88
CA CYS A 121 31.21 28.65 17.83
C CYS A 121 32.10 28.66 19.08
N VAL A 122 32.32 27.50 19.70
CA VAL A 122 33.17 27.36 20.91
C VAL A 122 34.61 27.79 20.62
N VAL A 123 35.20 27.36 19.51
CA VAL A 123 36.57 27.71 19.12
C VAL A 123 36.72 29.21 18.90
N ILE A 124 35.78 29.85 18.20
CA ILE A 124 35.79 31.30 17.98
C ILE A 124 35.67 32.03 19.32
N THR A 125 34.74 31.62 20.18
CA THR A 125 34.60 32.19 21.52
C THR A 125 35.87 32.05 22.35
N LEU A 126 36.53 30.89 22.34
CA LEU A 126 37.80 30.68 23.04
C LEU A 126 38.88 31.62 22.52
N ILE A 127 38.99 31.81 21.19
CA ILE A 127 39.97 32.73 20.61
C ILE A 127 39.69 34.17 21.07
N ILE A 128 38.43 34.60 21.11
CA ILE A 128 38.04 35.94 21.58
C ILE A 128 38.37 36.12 23.06
N VAL A 129 37.99 35.17 23.91
CA VAL A 129 38.19 35.25 25.37
C VAL A 129 39.68 35.19 25.74
N VAL A 130 40.47 34.31 25.12
CA VAL A 130 41.94 34.23 25.36
C VAL A 130 42.66 35.48 24.85
N SER A 131 42.11 36.13 23.82
CA SER A 131 42.64 37.38 23.32
C SER A 131 42.34 38.56 24.24
N ASP A 132 41.41 38.44 25.18
CA ASP A 132 41.14 39.48 26.16
C ASP A 132 42.05 39.32 27.39
N THR A 133 42.77 40.38 27.73
CA THR A 133 43.71 40.38 28.87
C THR A 133 42.98 40.51 30.21
N GLU A 134 41.71 40.91 30.20
CA GLU A 134 40.89 40.94 31.41
C GLU A 134 40.38 39.54 31.74
N MET A 135 40.81 39.03 32.89
CA MET A 135 40.49 37.70 33.42
C MET A 135 39.00 37.58 33.75
N GLY A 136 38.16 37.43 32.72
CA GLY A 136 36.74 37.19 32.84
C GLY A 136 36.44 35.71 33.09
N GLY A 137 35.62 35.42 34.10
CA GLY A 137 35.18 34.06 34.40
C GLY A 137 34.18 33.49 33.37
N VAL A 138 33.59 32.34 33.72
CA VAL A 138 32.64 31.56 32.89
C VAL A 138 31.49 32.38 32.31
N VAL A 139 31.02 33.41 33.03
CA VAL A 139 29.93 34.30 32.58
C VAL A 139 30.30 35.05 31.30
N LYS A 140 31.54 35.55 31.20
CA LYS A 140 32.02 36.25 30.01
C LYS A 140 32.05 35.31 28.81
N PHE A 141 32.57 34.10 29.00
CA PHE A 141 32.58 33.06 27.97
C PHE A 141 31.17 32.74 27.45
N MET A 142 30.19 32.58 28.35
CA MET A 142 28.81 32.29 27.95
C MET A 142 28.18 33.43 27.13
N MET A 143 28.40 34.68 27.53
CA MET A 143 27.91 35.84 26.78
C MET A 143 28.53 35.93 25.39
N GLU A 144 29.85 35.73 25.29
CA GLU A 144 30.54 35.75 23.98
C GLU A 144 30.16 34.55 23.11
N PHE A 145 29.90 33.38 23.69
CA PHE A 145 29.35 32.23 22.97
C PHE A 145 27.96 32.55 22.39
N LEU A 146 27.07 33.14 23.19
CA LEU A 146 25.75 33.55 22.74
C LEU A 146 25.83 34.61 21.65
N ASN A 147 26.76 35.56 21.73
CA ASN A 147 26.99 36.55 20.66
C ASN A 147 27.44 35.88 19.36
N VAL A 148 28.42 34.97 19.42
CA VAL A 148 28.92 34.24 18.23
C VAL A 148 27.82 33.37 17.61
N ALA A 149 27.03 32.69 18.43
CA ALA A 149 25.88 31.90 18.00
C ALA A 149 24.77 32.79 17.41
N SER A 150 24.53 33.97 17.99
CA SER A 150 23.55 34.94 17.47
C SER A 150 23.96 35.46 16.10
N ILE A 151 25.25 35.72 15.87
CA ILE A 151 25.77 36.07 14.54
C ILE A 151 25.52 34.94 13.53
N LEU A 152 25.78 33.69 13.92
CA LEU A 152 25.53 32.53 13.07
C LEU A 152 24.04 32.45 12.69
N LEU A 153 23.15 32.61 13.66
CA LEU A 153 21.69 32.60 13.47
C LEU A 153 21.12 33.87 12.81
N GLY A 154 21.98 34.81 12.40
CA GLY A 154 21.56 36.07 11.78
C GLY A 154 20.93 37.08 12.75
N GLN A 155 20.92 36.79 14.05
CA GLN A 155 20.43 37.65 15.14
C GLN A 155 21.50 38.67 15.56
N VAL A 156 21.97 39.47 14.61
CA VAL A 156 23.07 40.42 14.87
C VAL A 156 22.52 41.70 15.47
N ASN A 157 22.95 42.04 16.68
CA ASN A 157 22.77 43.36 17.28
C ASN A 157 24.07 44.17 17.21
N GLY A 158 24.00 45.51 17.31
CA GLY A 158 25.18 46.39 17.37
C GLY A 158 26.14 46.00 18.50
N ASP A 159 25.60 45.54 19.62
CA ASP A 159 26.37 45.09 20.78
C ASP A 159 27.18 43.81 20.52
N CYS A 160 26.76 42.97 19.55
CA CYS A 160 27.51 41.77 19.17
C CYS A 160 28.87 42.10 18.56
N PHE A 161 29.10 43.35 18.12
CA PHE A 161 30.39 43.79 17.60
C PHE A 161 31.31 44.40 18.66
N LEU A 162 30.79 44.73 19.85
CA LEU A 162 31.59 45.32 20.93
C LEU A 162 32.66 44.35 21.42
N MET A 163 32.41 43.04 21.36
CA MET A 163 33.38 41.98 21.71
C MET A 163 34.68 42.01 20.88
N PHE A 164 34.66 42.71 19.74
CA PHE A 164 35.78 42.79 18.81
C PHE A 164 36.53 44.14 18.86
N HIS A 165 36.06 45.10 19.66
CA HIS A 165 36.64 46.44 19.68
C HIS A 165 38.05 46.49 20.27
N SER A 166 38.37 45.56 21.19
CA SER A 166 39.65 45.54 21.91
C SER A 166 40.85 45.15 21.03
N LYS A 167 40.66 44.36 19.96
CA LYS A 167 41.75 43.87 19.08
C LYS A 167 41.36 43.77 17.61
N LYS A 168 41.19 44.94 16.97
CA LYS A 168 40.75 45.10 15.57
C LYS A 168 41.48 44.21 14.55
N TRP A 169 42.78 43.98 14.71
CA TRP A 169 43.59 43.25 13.71
C TRP A 169 43.31 41.75 13.61
N VAL A 170 43.02 41.07 14.74
CA VAL A 170 42.74 39.62 14.76
C VAL A 170 41.24 39.34 14.63
N ALA A 171 40.43 40.21 15.21
CA ALA A 171 38.98 40.08 15.21
C ALA A 171 38.35 40.23 13.82
N VAL A 172 38.84 41.19 13.01
CA VAL A 172 38.20 41.51 11.72
C VAL A 172 38.24 40.34 10.72
N PRO A 173 39.35 39.63 10.50
CA PRO A 173 39.37 38.46 9.62
C PRO A 173 38.46 37.32 10.10
N ILE A 174 38.48 37.02 11.41
CA ILE A 174 37.64 35.95 12.00
C ILE A 174 36.17 36.30 11.82
N LEU A 175 35.78 37.54 12.12
CA LEU A 175 34.43 38.02 11.96
C LEU A 175 34.00 37.98 10.48
N THR A 176 34.87 38.38 9.56
CA THR A 176 34.60 38.35 8.12
C THR A 176 34.35 36.92 7.63
N VAL A 177 35.20 35.97 8.03
CA VAL A 177 35.05 34.55 7.70
C VAL A 177 33.78 33.96 8.33
N TRP A 178 33.49 34.32 9.59
CA TRP A 178 32.30 33.82 10.28
C TRP A 178 31.00 34.38 9.69
N PHE A 179 31.01 35.66 9.30
CA PHE A 179 29.86 36.31 8.69
C PHE A 179 29.60 35.80 7.27
N LEU A 180 30.64 35.65 6.44
CA LEU A 180 30.50 35.16 5.07
C LEU A 180 30.30 33.64 5.03
N GLY A 181 31.14 32.87 5.72
CA GLY A 181 31.11 31.41 5.69
C GLY A 181 30.07 30.82 6.63
N GLY A 182 30.10 31.21 7.91
CA GLY A 182 29.19 30.69 8.93
C GLY A 182 27.76 31.15 8.67
N ARG A 183 27.52 32.46 8.68
CA ARG A 183 26.16 32.99 8.49
C ARG A 183 25.69 32.91 7.04
N TYR A 184 26.32 33.64 6.12
CA TYR A 184 25.75 33.82 4.78
C TYR A 184 25.74 32.52 3.96
N LEU A 185 26.87 31.82 3.85
CA LEU A 185 26.91 30.57 3.08
C LEU A 185 26.16 29.43 3.79
N THR A 186 26.41 29.21 5.08
CA THR A 186 25.84 28.04 5.76
C THR A 186 24.39 28.26 6.18
N MET A 187 24.06 29.37 6.85
CA MET A 187 22.69 29.60 7.33
C MET A 187 21.78 30.19 6.25
N ASP A 188 22.16 31.30 5.62
CA ASP A 188 21.24 32.01 4.71
C ASP A 188 21.06 31.30 3.36
N ASN A 189 22.06 30.54 2.89
CA ASN A 189 21.97 29.81 1.62
C ASN A 189 21.71 28.31 1.84
N LEU A 190 22.66 27.58 2.44
CA LEU A 190 22.56 26.12 2.54
C LEU A 190 21.41 25.67 3.44
N TYR A 191 21.31 26.21 4.65
CA TYR A 191 20.27 25.82 5.60
C TYR A 191 18.88 26.26 5.13
N VAL A 192 18.70 27.53 4.77
CA VAL A 192 17.40 28.05 4.28
C VAL A 192 16.98 27.34 3.00
N GLY A 193 17.89 27.14 2.03
CA GLY A 193 17.59 26.38 0.80
C GLY A 193 17.20 24.94 1.08
N SER A 194 17.89 24.28 2.01
CA SER A 194 17.56 22.92 2.46
C SER A 194 16.23 22.87 3.20
N ILE A 195 15.89 23.87 4.04
CA ILE A 195 14.56 23.99 4.67
C ILE A 195 13.48 24.08 3.59
N TYR A 196 13.63 24.95 2.60
CA TYR A 196 12.62 25.07 1.54
C TYR A 196 12.49 23.78 0.75
N SER A 197 13.60 23.12 0.43
CA SER A 197 13.58 21.80 -0.20
C SER A 197 12.89 20.77 0.70
N PHE A 198 13.06 20.83 2.02
CA PHE A 198 12.51 19.84 2.96
C PHE A 198 11.03 20.08 3.27
N LEU A 199 10.60 21.34 3.30
CA LEU A 199 9.21 21.74 3.45
C LEU A 199 8.40 21.50 2.16
N SER A 200 9.06 21.53 1.00
CA SER A 200 8.43 21.21 -0.29
C SER A 200 8.51 19.72 -0.65
N ALA A 201 9.58 19.02 -0.27
CA ALA A 201 9.75 17.59 -0.50
C ALA A 201 8.98 16.79 0.52
N VAL A 202 7.87 16.22 0.07
CA VAL A 202 7.10 15.30 0.88
C VAL A 202 7.86 13.97 0.97
N THR A 203 8.48 13.69 2.12
CA THR A 203 9.20 12.43 2.33
C THR A 203 8.18 11.29 2.36
N PRO A 204 8.28 10.29 1.45
CA PRO A 204 7.36 9.17 1.47
C PRO A 204 7.57 8.37 2.77
N PRO A 205 6.49 7.85 3.38
CA PRO A 205 6.62 7.01 4.56
C PRO A 205 7.48 5.79 4.22
N LYS A 206 8.37 5.40 5.14
CA LYS A 206 9.09 4.13 5.04
C LYS A 206 8.09 3.01 5.29
N LEU A 207 7.75 2.29 4.24
CA LEU A 207 6.76 1.23 4.26
C LEU A 207 7.42 -0.11 3.95
N PRO A 208 6.85 -1.23 4.46
CA PRO A 208 7.36 -2.55 4.15
C PRO A 208 7.22 -2.84 2.66
N ASP A 209 8.33 -3.26 2.07
CA ASP A 209 8.50 -3.59 0.66
C ASP A 209 8.45 -5.10 0.38
N THR A 210 8.63 -5.92 1.42
CA THR A 210 8.62 -7.39 1.35
C THR A 210 7.57 -7.98 2.28
N LEU A 211 7.17 -9.23 2.03
CA LEU A 211 6.24 -9.95 2.91
C LEU A 211 6.81 -10.08 4.33
N LYS A 212 8.12 -10.32 4.48
CA LYS A 212 8.78 -10.44 5.78
C LYS A 212 8.68 -9.14 6.57
N THR A 213 9.07 -8.01 5.96
CA THR A 213 8.97 -6.69 6.61
C THR A 213 7.52 -6.30 6.89
N LEU A 214 6.58 -6.72 6.05
CA LEU A 214 5.15 -6.55 6.31
C LEU A 214 4.70 -7.33 7.54
N VAL A 215 5.06 -8.61 7.65
CA VAL A 215 4.68 -9.47 8.78
C VAL A 215 5.27 -8.97 10.09
N ASP A 216 6.54 -8.53 10.08
CA ASP A 216 7.24 -8.02 11.27
C ASP A 216 6.82 -6.59 11.68
N SER A 217 6.09 -5.85 10.82
CA SER A 217 5.57 -4.51 11.16
C SER A 217 4.32 -4.55 12.05
N ASP A 218 3.87 -3.40 12.55
CA ASP A 218 2.57 -3.27 13.24
C ASP A 218 1.39 -2.94 12.30
N ILE A 219 1.63 -2.89 10.98
CA ILE A 219 0.62 -2.48 9.99
C ILE A 219 -0.43 -3.59 9.81
N PRO A 220 -1.72 -3.40 10.14
CA PRO A 220 -2.73 -4.43 9.98
C PRO A 220 -2.94 -4.78 8.51
N VAL A 221 -3.17 -6.07 8.20
CA VAL A 221 -3.37 -6.56 6.84
C VAL A 221 -4.75 -7.17 6.69
N ILE A 222 -5.53 -6.68 5.72
CA ILE A 222 -6.88 -7.16 5.44
C ILE A 222 -6.86 -8.07 4.22
N THR A 223 -7.69 -9.11 4.22
CA THR A 223 -8.01 -9.89 3.02
C THR A 223 -9.53 -9.89 2.78
N VAL A 224 -9.95 -9.86 1.53
CA VAL A 224 -11.37 -9.69 1.14
C VAL A 224 -11.90 -10.92 0.40
N SER A 225 -10.99 -11.66 -0.24
CA SER A 225 -11.24 -12.89 -0.99
C SER A 225 -11.85 -14.01 -0.14
N ARG A 226 -12.92 -14.63 -0.65
CA ARG A 226 -13.72 -15.64 0.08
C ARG A 226 -13.87 -16.93 -0.70
N THR A 227 -13.84 -18.03 0.04
CA THR A 227 -14.31 -19.34 -0.40
C THR A 227 -15.84 -19.35 -0.49
N ALA A 228 -16.41 -20.40 -1.11
CA ALA A 228 -17.86 -20.63 -1.14
C ALA A 228 -18.48 -20.72 0.28
N LYS A 229 -17.71 -21.17 1.27
CA LYS A 229 -18.11 -21.22 2.70
C LYS A 229 -17.95 -19.89 3.43
N LEU A 230 -17.83 -18.78 2.70
CA LEU A 230 -17.59 -17.41 3.22
C LEU A 230 -16.29 -17.23 4.02
N SER A 231 -15.43 -18.24 4.09
CA SER A 231 -14.15 -18.16 4.80
C SER A 231 -13.04 -17.52 3.94
N PRO A 232 -12.06 -16.81 4.53
CA PRO A 232 -11.00 -16.13 3.80
C PRO A 232 -10.04 -17.12 3.13
N ILE A 233 -9.93 -17.06 1.80
CA ILE A 233 -9.14 -18.03 0.99
C ILE A 233 -7.70 -18.14 1.50
N ILE A 234 -7.06 -16.99 1.77
CA ILE A 234 -5.66 -16.96 2.22
C ILE A 234 -5.51 -17.66 3.57
N LYS A 235 -6.43 -17.42 4.51
CA LYS A 235 -6.35 -17.91 5.89
C LYS A 235 -6.69 -19.38 6.02
N THR A 236 -7.72 -19.84 5.29
CA THR A 236 -8.27 -21.19 5.48
C THR A 236 -7.73 -22.21 4.49
N LEU A 237 -7.23 -21.77 3.33
CA LEU A 237 -6.69 -22.66 2.31
C LEU A 237 -5.18 -22.48 2.16
N HIS A 238 -4.73 -21.31 1.70
CA HIS A 238 -3.34 -21.14 1.28
C HIS A 238 -2.33 -21.22 2.44
N ILE A 239 -2.56 -20.52 3.55
CA ILE A 239 -1.60 -20.54 4.65
C ILE A 239 -1.43 -21.95 5.23
N PRO A 240 -2.50 -22.70 5.60
CA PRO A 240 -2.36 -24.06 6.10
C PRO A 240 -1.65 -25.00 5.13
N GLU A 241 -2.00 -24.94 3.84
CA GLU A 241 -1.38 -25.76 2.79
C GLU A 241 0.12 -25.46 2.64
N TYR A 242 0.50 -24.18 2.65
CA TYR A 242 1.91 -23.80 2.58
C TYR A 242 2.68 -24.15 3.86
N ILE A 243 2.05 -24.07 5.04
CA ILE A 243 2.68 -24.53 6.29
C ILE A 243 2.98 -26.04 6.22
N GLU A 244 2.05 -26.83 5.69
CA GLU A 244 2.23 -28.28 5.51
C GLU A 244 3.33 -28.59 4.48
N LEU A 245 3.28 -27.94 3.31
CA LEU A 245 4.26 -28.12 2.24
C LEU A 245 5.69 -27.75 2.66
N TYR A 246 5.84 -26.70 3.46
CA TYR A 246 7.13 -26.17 3.90
C TYR A 246 7.44 -26.47 5.37
N LYS A 247 6.87 -27.55 5.93
CA LYS A 247 7.04 -27.94 7.34
C LYS A 247 8.51 -28.05 7.79
N GLU A 248 9.41 -28.39 6.88
CA GLU A 248 10.85 -28.51 7.13
C GLU A 248 11.58 -27.16 7.23
N ASN A 249 10.97 -26.07 6.69
CA ASN A 249 11.51 -24.72 6.77
C ASN A 249 10.85 -23.94 7.92
N GLU A 250 11.36 -24.16 9.14
CA GLU A 250 10.84 -23.56 10.38
C GLU A 250 10.76 -22.01 10.32
N SER A 251 11.69 -21.36 9.62
CA SER A 251 11.70 -19.90 9.49
C SER A 251 10.52 -19.37 8.67
N PHE A 252 10.15 -20.10 7.62
CA PHE A 252 9.06 -19.74 6.72
C PHE A 252 7.70 -20.08 7.34
N THR A 253 7.57 -21.23 7.99
CA THR A 253 6.33 -21.60 8.69
C THR A 253 6.00 -20.62 9.82
N LYS A 254 6.98 -20.22 10.63
CA LYS A 254 6.81 -19.16 11.65
C LYS A 254 6.37 -17.82 11.03
N LEU A 255 6.89 -17.47 9.86
CA LEU A 255 6.46 -16.26 9.14
C LEU A 255 4.99 -16.38 8.70
N LEU A 256 4.57 -17.54 8.18
CA LEU A 256 3.20 -17.80 7.77
C LEU A 256 2.22 -17.81 8.96
N GLU A 257 2.60 -18.39 10.09
CA GLU A 257 1.80 -18.37 11.32
C GLU A 257 1.60 -16.93 11.84
N LYS A 258 2.68 -16.14 11.87
CA LYS A 258 2.59 -14.71 12.21
C LYS A 258 1.66 -13.97 11.24
N LEU A 259 1.80 -14.21 9.93
CA LEU A 259 0.91 -13.63 8.93
C LEU A 259 -0.55 -14.02 9.18
N ASN A 260 -0.82 -15.30 9.47
CA ASN A 260 -2.16 -15.82 9.73
C ASN A 260 -2.86 -15.11 10.90
N ASN A 261 -2.11 -14.87 11.97
CA ASN A 261 -2.58 -14.18 13.16
C ASN A 261 -2.83 -12.69 12.88
N LYS A 262 -2.03 -12.11 11.99
CA LYS A 262 -2.10 -10.70 11.60
C LYS A 262 -3.19 -10.39 10.57
N LEU A 263 -3.59 -11.38 9.76
CA LEU A 263 -4.62 -11.23 8.75
C LEU A 263 -6.00 -11.01 9.39
N PHE A 264 -6.57 -9.84 9.10
CA PHE A 264 -7.91 -9.47 9.48
C PHE A 264 -8.92 -9.84 8.39
N PHE A 265 -10.01 -10.49 8.79
CA PHE A 265 -11.10 -10.86 7.92
C PHE A 265 -12.44 -10.58 8.60
N THR A 266 -13.35 -9.93 7.89
CA THR A 266 -14.72 -9.68 8.38
C THR A 266 -15.67 -10.65 7.69
N ASP A 267 -16.11 -11.67 8.43
CA ASP A 267 -16.95 -12.76 7.93
C ASP A 267 -18.37 -12.29 7.55
N LYS A 268 -18.94 -11.36 8.32
CA LYS A 268 -20.38 -11.04 8.27
C LYS A 268 -20.83 -10.06 7.19
N MET A 269 -19.90 -9.43 6.47
CA MET A 269 -20.22 -8.28 5.62
C MET A 269 -20.06 -8.65 4.15
N SER A 270 -20.98 -8.40 3.24
CA SER A 270 -20.70 -8.69 1.82
C SER A 270 -19.51 -7.86 1.32
N ARG A 271 -18.88 -8.26 0.20
CA ARG A 271 -17.79 -7.47 -0.39
C ARG A 271 -18.25 -6.02 -0.63
N PHE A 272 -19.46 -5.82 -1.14
CA PHE A 272 -20.00 -4.50 -1.40
C PHE A 272 -20.27 -3.72 -0.11
N ASP A 273 -20.88 -4.35 0.90
CA ASP A 273 -21.15 -3.70 2.19
C ASP A 273 -19.84 -3.29 2.89
N TRP A 274 -18.81 -4.13 2.76
CA TRP A 274 -17.51 -3.86 3.35
C TRP A 274 -16.83 -2.68 2.64
N MET A 275 -16.85 -2.68 1.30
CA MET A 275 -16.34 -1.56 0.51
C MET A 275 -17.09 -0.27 0.86
N SER A 276 -18.43 -0.28 0.81
CA SER A 276 -19.23 0.92 1.11
C SER A 276 -19.00 1.43 2.53
N THR A 277 -18.84 0.53 3.50
CA THR A 277 -18.54 0.90 4.90
C THR A 277 -17.14 1.48 5.04
N VAL A 278 -16.12 0.84 4.45
CA VAL A 278 -14.75 1.34 4.54
C VAL A 278 -14.64 2.71 3.84
N PHE A 279 -15.18 2.85 2.64
CA PHE A 279 -15.07 4.09 1.87
C PHE A 279 -15.96 5.21 2.40
N GLY A 280 -17.20 4.91 2.80
CA GLY A 280 -18.08 5.90 3.42
C GLY A 280 -17.50 6.45 4.72
N ASN A 281 -16.73 5.64 5.46
CA ASN A 281 -16.02 6.11 6.65
C ASN A 281 -14.74 6.89 6.33
N ILE A 282 -14.02 6.53 5.25
CA ILE A 282 -12.85 7.30 4.79
C ILE A 282 -13.28 8.72 4.40
N GLU A 283 -14.34 8.86 3.59
CA GLU A 283 -14.86 10.16 3.15
C GLU A 283 -15.31 11.03 4.34
N GLN A 284 -15.93 10.41 5.34
CA GLN A 284 -16.36 11.12 6.56
C GLN A 284 -15.23 11.33 7.57
N SER A 285 -14.00 10.87 7.28
CA SER A 285 -12.87 10.82 8.23
C SER A 285 -13.23 10.20 9.59
N LYS A 286 -14.27 9.37 9.64
CA LYS A 286 -14.68 8.65 10.84
C LYS A 286 -13.83 7.40 10.93
N SER A 287 -13.29 7.12 12.10
CA SER A 287 -12.67 5.82 12.33
C SER A 287 -13.75 4.75 12.15
N PRO A 288 -13.64 3.86 11.14
CA PRO A 288 -14.49 2.69 11.06
C PRO A 288 -14.07 1.82 12.23
N LEU A 289 -14.74 1.97 13.37
CA LEU A 289 -14.75 0.94 14.39
C LEU A 289 -15.43 -0.27 13.75
N LEU A 290 -14.66 -1.08 13.02
CA LEU A 290 -14.94 -2.50 12.88
C LEU A 290 -14.85 -3.03 14.31
N GLN A 291 -16.01 -3.04 14.98
CA GLN A 291 -16.20 -2.94 16.43
C GLN A 291 -15.48 -4.00 17.28
N ASN A 292 -14.85 -5.00 16.67
CA ASN A 292 -14.19 -6.10 17.38
C ASN A 292 -12.71 -6.29 17.03
N GLY A 293 -12.12 -5.46 16.14
CA GLY A 293 -10.79 -5.71 15.58
C GLY A 293 -9.75 -4.62 15.74
N GLY A 294 -10.11 -3.44 16.29
CA GLY A 294 -9.16 -2.33 16.45
C GLY A 294 -8.57 -1.80 15.14
N PHE A 295 -9.26 -2.02 14.01
CA PHE A 295 -8.80 -1.52 12.71
C PHE A 295 -8.99 -0.01 12.63
N GLU A 296 -7.89 0.74 12.67
CA GLU A 296 -7.91 2.20 12.58
C GLU A 296 -7.56 2.64 11.16
N SER A 297 -8.57 2.97 10.34
CA SER A 297 -8.37 3.37 8.94
C SER A 297 -7.59 4.68 8.78
N THR A 298 -7.44 5.46 9.86
CA THR A 298 -6.69 6.72 9.87
C THR A 298 -5.19 6.48 9.71
N LYS A 299 -4.69 5.33 10.16
CA LYS A 299 -3.29 4.90 10.06
C LYS A 299 -3.02 4.18 8.74
N THR A 300 -1.78 3.76 8.54
CA THR A 300 -1.41 2.90 7.41
C THR A 300 -1.91 1.48 7.65
N TRP A 301 -2.45 0.86 6.60
CA TRP A 301 -2.91 -0.52 6.60
C TRP A 301 -2.63 -1.18 5.25
N GLY A 302 -2.61 -2.51 5.23
CA GLY A 302 -2.38 -3.31 4.03
C GLY A 302 -3.63 -4.04 3.58
N VAL A 303 -3.73 -4.29 2.28
CA VAL A 303 -4.67 -5.26 1.69
C VAL A 303 -3.86 -6.33 0.99
N MET A 304 -4.11 -7.59 1.32
CA MET A 304 -3.49 -8.75 0.70
C MET A 304 -4.57 -9.60 0.03
N ASP A 305 -4.53 -9.65 -1.29
CA ASP A 305 -5.57 -10.29 -2.09
C ASP A 305 -5.06 -10.61 -3.51
N GLN A 306 -5.92 -11.23 -4.32
CA GLN A 306 -5.68 -11.44 -5.74
C GLN A 306 -5.57 -10.10 -6.48
N ARG A 307 -4.71 -10.04 -7.50
CA ARG A 307 -4.45 -8.82 -8.30
C ARG A 307 -5.73 -8.10 -8.74
N GLN A 308 -6.75 -8.83 -9.19
CA GLN A 308 -8.02 -8.26 -9.67
C GLN A 308 -8.77 -7.54 -8.54
N THR A 309 -8.86 -8.17 -7.37
CA THR A 309 -9.44 -7.55 -6.17
C THR A 309 -8.67 -6.31 -5.77
N LEU A 310 -7.33 -6.37 -5.78
CA LEU A 310 -6.48 -5.21 -5.45
C LEU A 310 -6.59 -4.08 -6.46
N MET A 311 -6.79 -4.38 -7.75
CA MET A 311 -7.00 -3.36 -8.78
C MET A 311 -8.30 -2.61 -8.56
N ALA A 312 -9.41 -3.33 -8.34
CA ALA A 312 -10.68 -2.72 -7.95
C ALA A 312 -10.50 -1.88 -6.69
N PHE A 313 -9.89 -2.45 -5.65
CA PHE A 313 -9.62 -1.75 -4.40
C PHE A 313 -8.81 -0.46 -4.60
N THR A 314 -7.77 -0.53 -5.41
CA THR A 314 -6.90 0.61 -5.74
C THR A 314 -7.67 1.70 -6.46
N LEU A 315 -8.54 1.35 -7.43
CA LEU A 315 -9.38 2.31 -8.13
C LEU A 315 -10.32 3.02 -7.16
N TYR A 316 -10.98 2.30 -6.25
CA TYR A 316 -11.85 2.89 -5.24
C TYR A 316 -11.10 3.82 -4.28
N VAL A 317 -9.94 3.40 -3.76
CA VAL A 317 -9.12 4.26 -2.88
C VAL A 317 -8.63 5.51 -3.61
N LYS A 318 -8.19 5.37 -4.87
CA LYS A 318 -7.76 6.50 -5.69
C LYS A 318 -8.92 7.46 -5.99
N TRP A 319 -10.13 6.94 -6.18
CA TRP A 319 -11.30 7.76 -6.43
C TRP A 319 -11.71 8.59 -5.21
N SER A 320 -11.57 8.05 -3.98
CA SER A 320 -11.78 8.85 -2.75
C SER A 320 -10.81 10.02 -2.65
N GLY A 321 -9.58 9.90 -3.17
CA GLY A 321 -8.61 11.00 -3.19
C GLY A 321 -7.99 11.35 -1.84
N ASP A 322 -8.34 10.66 -0.76
CA ASP A 322 -7.87 10.96 0.62
C ASP A 322 -6.63 10.17 1.03
N ARG A 323 -6.29 9.13 0.27
CA ARG A 323 -5.24 8.17 0.62
C ARG A 323 -4.32 7.89 -0.55
N LYS A 324 -3.07 7.62 -0.23
CA LYS A 324 -2.08 7.14 -1.19
C LYS A 324 -2.03 5.62 -1.17
N VAL A 325 -2.22 5.00 -2.34
CA VAL A 325 -1.98 3.57 -2.55
C VAL A 325 -0.53 3.37 -2.96
N ILE A 326 0.16 2.48 -2.26
CA ILE A 326 1.55 2.11 -2.52
C ILE A 326 1.58 0.61 -2.79
N HIS A 327 2.03 0.25 -3.98
CA HIS A 327 2.28 -1.14 -4.35
C HIS A 327 3.64 -1.55 -3.79
N ALA A 328 3.72 -2.72 -3.16
CA ALA A 328 5.00 -3.26 -2.73
C ALA A 328 5.88 -3.56 -3.95
N LYS A 329 7.16 -3.19 -3.87
CA LYS A 329 8.11 -3.32 -4.98
C LYS A 329 8.31 -4.78 -5.38
N ASP A 330 8.47 -5.64 -4.38
CA ASP A 330 8.54 -7.10 -4.52
C ASP A 330 7.19 -7.73 -4.15
N GLY A 331 6.09 -7.00 -4.41
CA GLY A 331 4.73 -7.27 -3.89
C GLY A 331 4.11 -8.61 -4.26
N THR A 332 4.87 -9.52 -4.86
CA THR A 332 4.55 -10.93 -5.01
C THR A 332 4.69 -11.64 -3.67
N THR A 333 3.57 -12.15 -3.17
CA THR A 333 3.60 -13.16 -2.11
C THR A 333 3.92 -14.52 -2.72
N PRO A 334 4.38 -15.52 -1.94
CA PRO A 334 4.54 -16.88 -2.47
C PRO A 334 3.19 -17.52 -2.81
N PHE A 335 2.07 -16.92 -2.40
CA PHE A 335 0.75 -17.50 -2.62
C PHE A 335 0.25 -17.23 -4.04
N SER A 336 -0.30 -18.28 -4.63
CA SER A 336 -1.00 -18.25 -5.89
C SER A 336 -2.29 -19.04 -5.76
N THR A 337 -3.33 -18.59 -6.45
CA THR A 337 -4.58 -19.30 -6.58
C THR A 337 -4.73 -19.72 -8.03
N ILE A 338 -4.95 -21.02 -8.25
CA ILE A 338 -5.40 -21.54 -9.53
C ILE A 338 -6.92 -21.57 -9.45
N SER A 339 -7.56 -20.79 -10.31
CA SER A 339 -9.01 -20.84 -10.50
C SER A 339 -9.30 -21.34 -11.90
N PHE A 340 -10.39 -22.06 -12.09
CA PHE A 340 -10.79 -22.51 -13.41
C PHE A 340 -12.29 -22.31 -13.63
N THR A 341 -12.67 -22.24 -14.90
CA THR A 341 -14.05 -22.29 -15.35
C THR A 341 -14.28 -23.69 -15.90
N GLY A 342 -15.30 -24.37 -15.39
CA GLY A 342 -15.61 -25.74 -15.77
C GLY A 342 -17.09 -25.99 -15.86
N GLY A 343 -17.44 -27.16 -16.39
CA GLY A 343 -18.81 -27.64 -16.40
C GLY A 343 -18.87 -29.15 -16.58
N SER A 344 -20.04 -29.74 -16.35
CA SER A 344 -20.23 -31.19 -16.46
C SER A 344 -19.78 -31.70 -17.83
N LYS A 345 -19.12 -32.85 -17.94
CA LYS A 345 -18.74 -33.38 -19.25
C LYS A 345 -19.95 -33.98 -19.97
N THR A 346 -20.46 -33.29 -20.99
CA THR A 346 -21.60 -33.74 -21.81
C THR A 346 -21.29 -33.60 -23.30
N PHE A 347 -22.24 -33.93 -24.18
CA PHE A 347 -22.12 -33.70 -25.62
C PHE A 347 -21.96 -32.21 -25.99
N LEU A 348 -22.30 -31.29 -25.08
CA LEU A 348 -22.15 -29.84 -25.28
C LEU A 348 -20.74 -29.33 -24.93
N SER A 349 -19.95 -30.10 -24.19
CA SER A 349 -18.64 -29.64 -23.69
C SER A 349 -17.68 -29.17 -24.79
N PRO A 350 -17.55 -29.85 -25.94
CA PRO A 350 -16.68 -29.37 -27.03
C PRO A 350 -17.12 -28.01 -27.59
N ILE A 351 -18.42 -27.70 -27.56
CA ILE A 351 -18.97 -26.42 -28.04
C ILE A 351 -18.56 -25.29 -27.08
N PHE A 352 -18.73 -25.51 -25.78
CA PHE A 352 -18.33 -24.55 -24.76
C PHE A 352 -16.83 -24.35 -24.74
N GLN A 353 -16.04 -25.42 -24.78
CA GLN A 353 -14.58 -25.36 -24.81
C GLN A 353 -14.10 -24.49 -25.99
N LYS A 354 -14.54 -24.81 -27.21
CA LYS A 354 -14.21 -24.00 -28.40
C LYS A 354 -14.68 -22.55 -28.26
N GLY A 355 -15.82 -22.33 -27.61
CA GLY A 355 -16.36 -21.01 -27.33
C GLY A 355 -15.46 -20.19 -26.41
N PHE A 356 -15.04 -20.76 -25.27
CA PHE A 356 -14.13 -20.12 -24.33
C PHE A 356 -12.75 -19.88 -24.93
N GLU A 357 -12.20 -20.83 -25.69
CA GLU A 357 -10.93 -20.67 -26.42
C GLU A 357 -11.00 -19.48 -27.41
N GLN A 358 -12.11 -19.37 -28.16
CA GLN A 358 -12.32 -18.23 -29.05
C GLN A 358 -12.41 -16.91 -28.29
N LEU A 359 -13.21 -16.83 -27.23
CA LEU A 359 -13.35 -15.61 -26.42
C LEU A 359 -12.03 -15.20 -25.75
N SER A 360 -11.25 -16.18 -25.32
CA SER A 360 -9.91 -15.96 -24.77
C SER A 360 -8.96 -15.40 -25.83
N SER A 361 -9.00 -15.95 -27.06
CA SER A 361 -8.20 -15.43 -28.18
C SER A 361 -8.57 -13.99 -28.59
N PHE A 362 -9.78 -13.53 -28.27
CA PHE A 362 -10.21 -12.14 -28.47
C PHE A 362 -9.84 -11.21 -27.31
N GLY A 363 -9.20 -11.72 -26.24
CA GLY A 363 -8.87 -10.95 -25.05
C GLY A 363 -10.07 -10.63 -24.16
N LEU A 364 -11.26 -11.21 -24.41
CA LEU A 364 -12.45 -10.96 -23.59
C LEU A 364 -12.36 -11.60 -22.19
N THR A 365 -11.43 -12.53 -22.01
CA THR A 365 -11.15 -13.16 -20.71
C THR A 365 -10.01 -12.49 -19.95
N GLU A 366 -9.18 -11.68 -20.62
CA GLU A 366 -8.09 -10.95 -19.99
C GLU A 366 -8.59 -9.56 -19.57
N ILE A 367 -8.54 -9.28 -18.26
CA ILE A 367 -8.81 -7.93 -17.79
C ILE A 367 -7.64 -7.04 -18.28
N PRO A 368 -7.91 -5.93 -18.99
CA PRO A 368 -6.88 -5.08 -19.55
C PRO A 368 -5.90 -4.61 -18.46
N HIS A 369 -4.60 -4.72 -18.77
CA HIS A 369 -3.50 -4.43 -17.87
C HIS A 369 -3.35 -2.95 -17.51
#